data_AF-A0A227P2K4-F1
#
_entry.id   AF-A0A227P2K4-F1
#
_cell.length_a   1.000
_cell.length_b   1.000
_cell.length_c   1.000
_cell.angle_alpha   90.00
_cell.angle_beta   90.00
_cell.angle_gamma   90.00
#
_symmetry.space_group_name_H-M   'P 1'
#
loop_
_entity.id
_entity.type
_entity.pdbx_description
1 polymer ?
#
loop_
_entity_poly.entity_id
_entity_poly.type
_entity_poly.pdbx_seq_one_letter_code
_entity_poly.pdbx_strand_id
1 'polypeptide(L)'
;MNKKKINIIWFKRDLRFTDHEPLFMAQQQNIPLLLVYLFEPSVMAYDDSDMRHWRFVYESLQEMQSKLKSIDAQIYYFHNEVQTVFEHL
;
A
#
# COMPACT_ATOMS: atom_id res chain seq x y z
N MET A 1 -3.35 18.63 19.39
CA MET A 1 -3.94 18.01 18.18
C MET A 1 -4.55 16.68 18.58
N ASN A 2 -5.81 16.44 18.26
CA ASN A 2 -6.46 15.16 18.52
C ASN A 2 -6.04 14.19 17.40
N LYS A 3 -5.23 13.17 17.70
CA LYS A 3 -4.80 12.19 16.70
C LYS A 3 -6.00 11.29 16.37
N LYS A 4 -6.49 11.34 15.12
CA LYS A 4 -7.55 10.45 14.65
C LYS A 4 -6.98 9.05 14.53
N LYS A 5 -7.64 8.06 15.13
CA LYS A 5 -7.27 6.65 14.93
C LYS A 5 -7.50 6.28 13.47
N ILE A 6 -6.51 5.63 12.86
CA ILE A 6 -6.53 5.18 11.47
C ILE A 6 -5.94 3.77 11.40
N ASN A 7 -6.51 2.93 10.54
CA ASN A 7 -5.95 1.63 10.20
C ASN A 7 -5.11 1.79 8.92
N ILE A 8 -3.91 1.22 8.89
CA ILE A 8 -3.04 1.28 7.73
C ILE A 8 -2.88 -0.12 7.17
N ILE A 9 -3.22 -0.30 5.89
CA ILE A 9 -2.91 -1.52 5.13
C ILE A 9 -1.67 -1.24 4.32
N TRP A 10 -0.56 -1.84 4.75
CA TRP A 10 0.71 -1.79 4.05
C TRP A 10 0.83 -2.98 3.11
N PHE A 11 0.58 -2.73 1.83
CA PHE A 11 0.78 -3.68 0.76
C PHE A 11 2.28 -3.88 0.51
N LYS A 12 2.68 -5.15 0.39
CA LYS A 12 4.02 -5.59 -0.03
C LYS A 12 3.88 -6.45 -1.27
N ARG A 13 4.29 -7.73 -1.21
CA ARG A 13 4.16 -8.67 -2.34
C ARG A 13 2.71 -9.09 -2.58
N ASP A 14 1.86 -9.02 -1.56
CA ASP A 14 0.45 -9.41 -1.66
C ASP A 14 -0.42 -8.24 -2.17
N LEU A 15 -0.46 -8.05 -3.49
CA LEU A 15 -1.19 -6.98 -4.17
C LEU A 15 -2.60 -7.42 -4.60
N ARG A 16 -3.49 -7.67 -3.63
CA ARG A 16 -4.88 -8.07 -3.89
C ARG A 16 -5.85 -7.52 -2.84
N PHE A 17 -7.12 -7.41 -3.22
CA PHE A 17 -8.21 -7.07 -2.30
C PHE A 17 -9.01 -8.30 -1.85
N THR A 18 -9.22 -9.23 -2.76
CA THR A 18 -9.97 -10.47 -2.50
C THR A 18 -9.12 -11.43 -1.68
N ASP A 19 -9.72 -12.09 -0.70
CA ASP A 19 -9.04 -13.06 0.16
C ASP A 19 -7.84 -12.44 0.91
N HIS A 20 -8.02 -11.20 1.37
CA HIS A 20 -7.00 -10.45 2.10
C HIS A 20 -7.44 -10.24 3.56
N GLU A 21 -7.08 -11.17 4.44
CA GLU A 21 -7.52 -11.18 5.85
C GLU A 21 -7.26 -9.86 6.61
N PRO A 22 -6.07 -9.22 6.54
CA PRO A 22 -5.86 -7.94 7.23
C PRO A 22 -6.80 -6.83 6.77
N LEU A 23 -7.14 -6.80 5.48
CA LEU A 23 -8.05 -5.81 4.91
C LEU A 23 -9.47 -6.07 5.41
N PHE A 24 -9.89 -7.34 5.38
CA PHE A 24 -11.19 -7.74 5.92
C PHE A 24 -11.34 -7.34 7.39
N MET A 25 -10.35 -7.66 8.23
CA MET A 25 -10.38 -7.32 9.65
C MET A 25 -10.40 -5.80 9.88
N ALA A 26 -9.62 -5.04 9.12
CA ALA A 26 -9.58 -3.58 9.26
C ALA A 26 -10.91 -2.91 8.88
N GLN A 27 -11.61 -3.45 7.87
CA GLN A 27 -12.93 -2.96 7.46
C GLN A 27 -14.01 -3.17 8.54
N GLN A 28 -13.88 -4.19 9.40
CA GLN A 28 -14.84 -4.45 10.48
C GLN A 28 -14.75 -3.44 11.64
N GLN A 29 -13.66 -2.68 11.76
CA GLN A 29 -13.41 -1.83 12.93
C GLN A 29 -14.07 -0.45 12.86
N ASN A 30 -14.72 -0.10 11.74
CA ASN A 30 -15.35 1.22 11.52
C ASN A 30 -14.41 2.41 11.78
N ILE A 31 -13.12 2.22 11.51
CA ILE A 31 -12.04 3.22 11.61
C ILE A 31 -11.60 3.55 10.17
N PRO A 32 -11.23 4.80 9.86
CA PRO A 32 -10.70 5.13 8.54
C PRO A 32 -9.55 4.23 8.15
N LEU A 33 -9.49 3.87 6.86
CA LEU A 33 -8.48 2.98 6.31
C LEU A 33 -7.58 3.75 5.35
N LEU A 34 -6.27 3.61 5.52
CA LEU A 34 -5.26 4.12 4.61
C LEU A 34 -4.58 2.95 3.92
N LEU A 35 -4.61 2.94 2.59
CA LEU A 35 -3.98 1.93 1.75
C LEU A 35 -2.63 2.47 1.29
N VAL A 36 -1.53 1.78 1.62
CA VAL A 36 -0.17 2.22 1.27
C VAL A 36 0.68 1.12 0.62
N TYR A 37 1.52 1.52 -0.32
CA TYR A 37 2.62 0.72 -0.85
C TYR A 37 3.92 1.52 -0.80
N LEU A 38 5.05 0.86 -0.56
CA LEU A 38 6.35 1.52 -0.47
C LEU A 38 7.32 0.90 -1.47
N PHE A 39 7.77 1.70 -2.43
CA PHE A 39 8.92 1.39 -3.27
C PHE A 39 10.18 1.76 -2.49
N GLU A 40 10.68 0.83 -1.69
CA GLU A 40 11.84 1.04 -0.82
C GLU A 40 13.14 0.99 -1.64
N PRO A 41 13.93 2.08 -1.73
CA PRO A 41 15.17 2.10 -2.52
C PRO A 41 16.15 0.99 -2.12
N SER A 42 16.27 0.68 -0.84
CA SER A 42 17.09 -0.41 -0.31
C SER A 42 16.67 -1.77 -0.89
N VAL A 43 15.37 -2.02 -1.03
CA VAL A 43 14.82 -3.26 -1.61
C VAL A 43 15.01 -3.30 -3.13
N MET A 44 14.78 -2.17 -3.80
CA MET A 44 14.93 -2.07 -5.25
C MET A 44 16.36 -2.23 -5.74
N ALA A 45 17.35 -2.00 -4.87
CA ALA A 45 18.77 -2.11 -5.16
C ALA A 45 19.35 -3.53 -4.98
N TYR A 46 18.56 -4.51 -4.53
CA TYR A 46 19.05 -5.89 -4.40
C TYR A 46 19.33 -6.53 -5.76
N ASP A 47 20.32 -7.42 -5.81
CA ASP A 47 20.82 -8.06 -7.04
C ASP A 47 19.76 -8.87 -7.80
N ASP A 48 18.72 -9.35 -7.12
CA ASP A 48 17.61 -10.11 -7.70
C ASP A 48 16.47 -9.21 -8.22
N SER A 49 16.61 -7.90 -8.10
CA SER A 49 15.58 -6.92 -8.50
C SER A 49 15.82 -6.38 -9.91
N ASP A 50 14.88 -6.62 -10.81
CA ASP A 50 14.87 -6.11 -12.18
C ASP A 50 13.79 -5.03 -12.36
N MET A 51 14.05 -4.04 -13.21
CA MET A 51 13.08 -3.07 -13.73
C MET A 51 11.75 -3.72 -14.15
N ARG A 52 11.78 -4.91 -14.75
CA ARG A 52 10.57 -5.64 -15.17
C ARG A 52 9.69 -6.02 -13.98
N HIS A 53 10.30 -6.41 -12.85
CA HIS A 53 9.58 -6.73 -11.62
C HIS A 53 8.86 -5.50 -11.09
N TRP A 54 9.56 -4.36 -10.99
CA TRP A 54 8.99 -3.12 -10.48
C TRP A 54 7.92 -2.53 -11.40
N ARG A 55 8.08 -2.68 -12.73
CA ARG A 55 7.03 -2.32 -13.69
C ARG A 55 5.77 -3.15 -13.47
N PHE A 56 5.90 -4.46 -13.28
CA PHE A 56 4.75 -5.34 -13.00
C PHE A 56 4.05 -4.96 -11.69
N VAL A 57 4.81 -4.67 -10.64
CA VAL A 57 4.28 -4.15 -9.36
C VAL A 57 3.49 -2.85 -9.57
N TYR A 58 4.06 -1.89 -10.29
CA TYR A 58 3.40 -0.62 -10.56
C TYR A 58 2.11 -0.80 -11.37
N GLU A 59 2.14 -1.62 -12.43
CA GLU A 59 0.95 -1.96 -13.24
C GLU A 59 -0.13 -2.64 -12.38
N SER A 60 0.25 -3.53 -11.46
CA SER A 60 -0.66 -4.17 -10.50
C SER A 60 -1.33 -3.15 -9.57
N LEU A 61 -0.56 -2.19 -9.05
CA LEU A 61 -1.09 -1.09 -8.23
C LEU A 61 -2.07 -0.21 -9.01
N GLN A 62 -1.79 0.07 -10.29
CA GLN A 62 -2.71 0.82 -11.17
C GLN A 62 -4.00 0.04 -11.40
N GLU A 63 -3.92 -1.27 -11.62
CA GLU A 63 -5.11 -2.12 -11.74
C GLU A 63 -5.94 -2.11 -10.45
N MET A 64 -5.29 -2.27 -9.29
CA MET A 64 -5.96 -2.17 -7.99
C MET A 64 -6.61 -0.79 -7.79
N GLN A 65 -5.89 0.29 -8.08
CA GLN A 65 -6.42 1.66 -7.98
C GLN A 65 -7.67 1.85 -8.86
N SER A 66 -7.71 1.21 -10.05
CA SER A 66 -8.88 1.29 -10.93
C SER A 66 -10.15 0.71 -10.28
N LYS A 67 -10.01 -0.34 -9.46
CA LYS A 67 -11.12 -0.99 -8.74
C LYS A 67 -11.67 -0.13 -7.59
N LEU A 68 -10.91 0.86 -7.11
CA LEU A 68 -11.31 1.77 -6.04
C LEU A 68 -12.04 3.03 -6.53
N LYS A 69 -12.04 3.30 -7.84
CA LYS A 69 -12.66 4.52 -8.42
C LYS A 69 -14.14 4.66 -8.09
N SER A 70 -14.85 3.56 -7.84
CA SER A 70 -16.27 3.57 -7.51
C SER A 70 -16.58 3.99 -6.07
N ILE A 71 -15.58 4.03 -5.17
CA ILE A 71 -15.77 4.23 -3.73
C ILE A 71 -14.94 5.37 -3.14
N ASP A 72 -14.47 6.31 -3.98
CA ASP A 72 -13.64 7.46 -3.60
C ASP A 72 -12.45 7.10 -2.68
N ALA A 73 -11.83 5.96 -2.98
CA ALA A 73 -10.67 5.46 -2.25
C ALA A 73 -9.42 5.45 -3.13
N GLN A 74 -8.26 5.59 -2.48
CA GLN A 74 -6.97 5.65 -3.16
C GLN A 74 -5.91 4.83 -2.43
N ILE A 75 -5.05 4.19 -3.21
CA ILE A 75 -3.80 3.61 -2.77
C ILE A 75 -2.74 4.70 -2.90
N TYR A 76 -2.11 5.04 -1.78
CA TYR A 76 -0.94 5.91 -1.78
C TYR A 76 0.31 5.06 -1.96
N TYR A 77 1.26 5.54 -2.74
CA TYR A 77 2.56 4.91 -2.84
C TYR A 77 3.68 5.93 -2.76
N PHE A 78 4.77 5.51 -2.15
CA PHE A 78 5.93 6.37 -1.87
C PHE A 78 7.20 5.68 -2.37
N HIS A 79 8.17 6.47 -2.81
CA HIS A 79 9.53 5.99 -3.11
C HIS A 79 10.47 6.45 -1.99
N ASN A 80 10.47 5.70 -0.88
CA ASN A 80 11.25 5.98 0.32
C ASN A 80 11.27 4.74 1.22
N GLU A 81 12.16 4.73 2.22
CA GLU A 81 12.23 3.67 3.23
C GLU A 81 11.02 3.71 4.17
N VAL A 82 10.62 2.53 4.66
CA VAL A 82 9.46 2.37 5.54
C VAL A 82 9.51 3.23 6.80
N GLN A 83 10.66 3.30 7.46
CA GLN A 83 10.81 4.06 8.70
C GLN A 83 10.53 5.54 8.46
N THR A 84 11.14 6.11 7.43
CA THR A 84 10.95 7.51 7.04
C THR A 84 9.48 7.82 6.75
N VAL A 85 8.78 6.95 6.03
CA VAL A 85 7.36 7.20 5.68
C VAL A 85 6.48 7.17 6.92
N PHE A 86 6.60 6.14 7.77
CA PHE A 86 5.76 6.01 8.95
C PHE A 86 6.06 7.04 10.05
N GLU A 87 7.25 7.63 10.09
CA GLU A 87 7.56 8.77 10.98
C GLU A 87 6.79 10.04 10.62
N HIS A 88 6.38 10.19 9.35
CA HIS A 88 5.70 11.38 8.84
C HIS A 88 4.17 11.20 8.71
N LEU A 89 3.64 10.01 9.00
CA LEU A 89 2.20 9.71 9.01
C LEU A 89 1.56 9.98 10.38
#